data_AF-E6TR60-F1
#
_entry.id   AF-E6TR60-F1
#
_cell.length_a   1.000
_cell.length_b   1.000
_cell.length_c   1.000
_cell.angle_alpha   90.00
_cell.angle_beta   90.00
_cell.angle_gamma   90.00
#
_symmetry.space_group_name_H-M   'P 1'
#
loop_
_entity.id
_entity.type
_entity.pdbx_description
1 polymer ?
#
loop_
_entity_poly.entity_id
_entity_poly.type
_entity_poly.pdbx_seq_one_letter_code
_entity_poly.pdbx_strand_id
1 'polypeptide(L)'
;MEQFKSTYSDWFLISGLLLSMGGTTSYALCLTEKTLLAFILFFILLIVTICWWFQVFEYNMKLEEKKPYYVDGPFLNASQKDYFTLSLREDLNSDKKRIFYFREHARKIFYHYENKLTNNIALSKEEQYILNLILIEELDLCMAYFRFQEVFDKQCAMDTEYNESENIVL
;
A
#
# COMPACT_ATOMS: atom_id res chain seq x y z
N MET A 1 -18.62 -0.84 -1.47
CA MET A 1 -17.22 -1.28 -1.45
C MET A 1 -17.21 -2.79 -1.33
N GLU A 2 -17.10 -3.49 -2.47
CA GLU A 2 -16.78 -4.91 -2.42
C GLU A 2 -15.37 -5.06 -1.88
N GLN A 3 -15.26 -5.99 -0.94
CA GLN A 3 -14.15 -6.22 -0.01
C GLN A 3 -12.78 -6.20 -0.72
N PHE A 4 -11.75 -5.74 0.01
CA PHE A 4 -10.34 -6.12 -0.23
C PHE A 4 -10.21 -7.66 -0.16
N LYS A 5 -10.72 -8.36 -1.19
CA LYS A 5 -10.99 -9.80 -1.19
C LYS A 5 -9.93 -10.61 -1.93
N SER A 6 -8.91 -9.97 -2.51
CA SER A 6 -7.89 -10.69 -3.30
C SER A 6 -6.69 -11.15 -2.47
N THR A 7 -6.32 -10.44 -1.40
CA THR A 7 -5.07 -10.71 -0.67
C THR A 7 -4.99 -12.14 -0.14
N TYR A 8 -5.96 -12.65 0.63
CA TYR A 8 -5.87 -14.00 1.20
C TYR A 8 -5.79 -15.13 0.16
N SER A 9 -6.55 -15.01 -0.94
CA SER A 9 -6.50 -16.00 -2.03
C SER A 9 -5.13 -15.98 -2.71
N ASP A 10 -4.61 -14.79 -2.99
CA ASP A 10 -3.32 -14.60 -3.64
C ASP A 10 -2.17 -15.07 -2.73
N TRP A 11 -2.24 -14.75 -1.43
CA TRP A 11 -1.27 -15.21 -0.41
C TRP A 11 -1.30 -16.72 -0.20
N PHE A 12 -2.48 -17.34 -0.26
CA PHE A 12 -2.62 -18.80 -0.21
C PHE A 12 -1.97 -19.46 -1.41
N LEU A 13 -2.18 -18.90 -2.61
CA LEU A 13 -1.64 -19.41 -3.86
C LEU A 13 -0.10 -19.28 -3.90
N ILE A 14 0.45 -18.16 -3.42
CA ILE A 14 1.90 -17.94 -3.26
C ILE A 14 2.50 -18.93 -2.26
N SER A 15 1.84 -19.16 -1.12
CA SER A 15 2.30 -20.13 -0.11
C SER A 15 2.31 -21.55 -0.65
N GLY A 16 1.28 -21.93 -1.42
CA GLY A 16 1.21 -23.21 -2.11
C GLY A 16 2.31 -23.39 -3.17
N LEU A 17 2.61 -22.34 -3.94
CA LEU A 17 3.74 -22.33 -4.88
C LEU A 17 5.08 -22.50 -4.15
N LEU A 18 5.29 -21.79 -3.05
CA LEU A 18 6.55 -21.85 -2.28
C LEU A 18 6.76 -23.24 -1.66
N LEU A 19 5.71 -23.83 -1.09
CA LEU A 19 5.74 -25.18 -0.54
C LEU A 19 5.92 -26.25 -1.62
N SER A 20 5.29 -26.11 -2.79
CA SER A 20 5.41 -27.10 -3.87
C SER A 20 6.79 -27.06 -4.55
N MET A 21 7.34 -25.86 -4.81
CA MET A 21 8.71 -25.72 -5.33
C MET A 21 9.78 -26.14 -4.31
N GLY A 22 9.59 -25.77 -3.04
CA GLY A 22 10.49 -26.19 -1.98
C GLY A 22 10.41 -27.70 -1.68
N GLY A 23 9.22 -28.27 -1.72
CA GLY A 23 8.96 -29.70 -1.53
C GLY A 23 9.54 -30.56 -2.66
N THR A 24 9.41 -30.13 -3.92
CA THR A 24 10.03 -30.81 -5.07
C THR A 24 11.56 -30.77 -5.02
N THR A 25 12.15 -29.65 -4.57
CA THR A 25 13.60 -29.55 -4.34
C THR A 25 14.07 -30.48 -3.21
N SER A 26 13.31 -30.55 -2.12
CA SER A 26 13.58 -31.46 -1.00
C SER A 26 13.47 -32.93 -1.43
N TYR A 27 12.49 -33.27 -2.25
CA TYR A 27 12.33 -34.60 -2.83
C TYR A 27 13.49 -34.97 -3.77
N ALA A 28 13.93 -34.04 -4.63
CA ALA A 28 15.08 -34.25 -5.50
C ALA A 28 16.37 -34.51 -4.69
N LEU A 29 16.59 -33.79 -3.59
CA LEU A 29 17.71 -34.06 -2.67
C LEU A 29 17.62 -35.45 -2.04
N CYS A 30 16.42 -35.89 -1.69
CA CYS A 30 16.16 -37.23 -1.15
C CYS A 30 16.54 -38.32 -2.17
N LEU A 31 16.21 -38.13 -3.45
CA LEU A 31 16.60 -39.03 -4.54
C LEU A 31 18.12 -39.11 -4.77
N THR A 32 18.87 -38.08 -4.37
CA THR A 32 20.35 -38.07 -4.43
C THR A 32 21.02 -38.62 -3.16
N GLU A 33 20.30 -39.37 -2.33
CA GLU A 33 20.75 -39.93 -1.04
C GLU A 33 21.15 -38.88 0.01
N LYS A 34 20.83 -37.61 -0.22
CA LYS A 34 21.07 -36.49 0.71
C LYS A 34 19.87 -36.28 1.63
N THR A 35 19.42 -37.34 2.29
CA THR A 35 18.20 -37.36 3.13
C THR A 35 18.23 -36.36 4.29
N LEU A 36 19.37 -36.18 4.96
CA LEU A 36 19.50 -35.19 6.04
C LEU A 36 19.31 -33.74 5.52
N LEU A 37 19.89 -33.41 4.37
CA LEU A 37 19.75 -32.09 3.74
C LEU A 37 18.31 -31.85 3.26
N ALA A 38 17.66 -32.87 2.70
CA ALA A 38 16.25 -32.81 2.32
C ALA A 38 15.34 -32.53 3.54
N PHE A 39 15.61 -33.18 4.67
CA PHE A 39 14.85 -32.97 5.91
C PHE A 39 15.05 -31.55 6.46
N ILE A 40 16.30 -31.05 6.52
CA ILE A 40 16.60 -29.69 6.97
C ILE A 40 15.89 -28.67 6.08
N LEU A 41 15.97 -28.83 4.75
CA LEU A 41 15.32 -27.93 3.81
C LEU A 41 13.79 -27.92 3.98
N PHE A 42 13.18 -29.11 4.14
CA PHE A 42 11.75 -29.24 4.40
C PHE A 42 11.31 -28.50 5.67
N PHE A 43 12.06 -28.67 6.78
CA PHE A 43 11.76 -27.96 8.03
C PHE A 43 11.93 -26.44 7.92
N ILE A 44 12.95 -25.96 7.20
CA ILE A 44 13.13 -24.53 6.95
C ILE A 44 11.94 -23.98 6.16
N LEU A 45 11.52 -24.67 5.09
CA LEU A 45 10.38 -24.26 4.28
C LEU A 45 9.07 -24.24 5.09
N LEU A 46 8.87 -25.22 5.96
CA LEU A 46 7.72 -25.27 6.86
C LEU A 46 7.73 -24.07 7.83
N ILE A 47 8.86 -23.78 8.47
CA ILE A 47 9.00 -22.64 9.39
C ILE A 47 8.75 -21.33 8.66
N VAL A 48 9.37 -21.12 7.49
CA VAL A 48 9.17 -19.92 6.66
C VAL A 48 7.70 -19.75 6.31
N THR A 49 7.01 -20.84 5.95
CA THR A 49 5.58 -20.80 5.63
C THR A 49 4.73 -20.44 6.85
N ILE A 50 5.02 -20.99 8.02
CA ILE A 50 4.32 -20.65 9.26
C ILE A 50 4.54 -19.17 9.62
N CYS A 51 5.79 -18.71 9.60
CA CYS A 51 6.13 -17.32 9.86
C CYS A 51 5.45 -16.37 8.87
N TRP A 52 5.40 -16.75 7.59
CA TRP A 52 4.71 -15.99 6.56
C TRP A 52 3.20 -15.88 6.84
N TRP A 53 2.52 -16.97 7.18
CA TRP A 53 1.11 -16.93 7.54
C TRP A 53 0.83 -16.11 8.79
N PHE A 54 1.74 -16.14 9.76
CA PHE A 54 1.65 -15.29 10.94
C PHE A 54 1.73 -13.80 10.55
N GLN A 55 2.67 -13.43 9.66
CA GLN A 55 2.78 -12.07 9.13
C GLN A 55 1.52 -11.66 8.34
N VAL A 56 0.98 -12.54 7.49
CA VAL A 56 -0.26 -12.29 6.76
C VAL A 56 -1.43 -12.08 7.72
N PHE A 57 -1.54 -12.88 8.77
CA PHE A 57 -2.57 -12.71 9.80
C PHE A 57 -2.44 -11.36 10.52
N GLU A 58 -1.24 -11.03 11.02
CA GLU A 58 -0.98 -9.74 11.68
C GLU A 58 -1.29 -8.56 10.76
N TYR A 59 -0.92 -8.66 9.48
CA TYR A 59 -1.22 -7.65 8.48
C TYR A 59 -2.73 -7.45 8.31
N ASN A 60 -3.49 -8.52 8.16
CA ASN A 60 -4.94 -8.42 8.00
C ASN A 60 -5.66 -7.92 9.26
N MET A 61 -5.16 -8.26 10.45
CA MET A 61 -5.66 -7.68 11.70
C MET A 61 -5.46 -6.16 11.71
N LYS A 62 -4.27 -5.67 11.34
CA LYS A 62 -3.99 -4.23 11.20
C LYS A 62 -4.88 -3.56 10.15
N LEU A 63 -5.16 -4.23 9.04
CA LEU A 63 -6.10 -3.71 8.02
C LEU A 63 -7.52 -3.56 8.56
N GLU A 64 -8.00 -4.54 9.34
CA GLU A 64 -9.36 -4.48 9.92
C GLU A 64 -9.45 -3.40 11.00
N GLU A 65 -8.42 -3.23 11.82
CA GLU A 65 -8.33 -2.11 12.79
C GLU A 65 -8.35 -0.74 12.08
N LYS A 66 -7.78 -0.66 10.87
CA LYS A 66 -7.69 0.57 10.09
C LYS A 66 -8.88 0.87 9.21
N LYS A 67 -9.78 -0.10 9.04
CA LYS A 67 -10.98 0.02 8.21
C LYS A 67 -11.84 1.27 8.46
N PRO A 68 -12.02 1.77 9.69
CA PRO A 68 -12.76 3.01 9.94
C PRO A 68 -12.09 4.26 9.35
N TYR A 69 -10.78 4.21 9.09
CA TYR A 69 -10.04 5.33 8.52
C TYR A 69 -10.07 5.36 7.00
N TYR A 70 -10.54 4.30 6.32
CA TYR A 70 -10.60 4.30 4.87
C TYR A 70 -11.59 5.33 4.34
N VAL A 71 -11.12 6.06 3.34
CA VAL A 71 -11.84 7.11 2.63
C VAL A 71 -12.82 6.45 1.67
N ASP A 72 -14.11 6.57 1.97
CA ASP A 72 -15.22 6.01 1.20
C ASP A 72 -16.09 7.07 0.52
N GLY A 73 -15.85 8.34 0.83
CA GLY A 73 -16.55 9.47 0.26
C GLY A 73 -15.63 10.64 -0.12
N PRO A 74 -16.20 11.68 -0.76
CA PRO A 74 -15.45 12.86 -1.20
C PRO A 74 -14.96 13.75 -0.05
N PHE A 75 -15.49 13.55 1.15
CA PHE A 75 -15.12 14.30 2.35
C PHE A 75 -14.70 13.34 3.45
N LEU A 76 -13.58 13.64 4.09
CA LEU A 76 -13.09 12.90 5.25
C LEU A 76 -13.92 13.26 6.49
N ASN A 77 -14.27 12.27 7.30
CA ASN A 77 -14.89 12.46 8.61
C ASN A 77 -13.87 12.97 9.65
N ALA A 78 -14.33 13.35 10.84
CA ALA A 78 -13.46 13.90 11.88
C ALA A 78 -12.31 12.94 12.25
N SER A 79 -12.60 11.66 12.48
CA SER A 79 -11.59 10.66 12.86
C SER A 79 -10.52 10.45 11.77
N GLN A 80 -10.92 10.48 10.50
CA GLN A 80 -10.01 10.38 9.37
C GLN A 80 -9.14 11.63 9.22
N LYS A 81 -9.71 12.82 9.42
CA LYS A 81 -8.97 14.09 9.42
C LYS A 81 -7.95 14.12 10.55
N ASP A 82 -8.34 13.73 11.75
CA ASP A 82 -7.46 13.70 12.92
C ASP A 82 -6.31 12.71 12.72
N TYR A 83 -6.59 11.51 12.20
CA TYR A 83 -5.54 10.54 11.88
C TYR A 83 -4.56 11.11 10.84
N PHE A 84 -5.06 11.66 9.74
CA PHE A 84 -4.20 12.19 8.69
C PHE A 84 -3.35 13.37 9.19
N THR A 85 -3.95 14.33 9.88
CA THR A 85 -3.27 15.56 10.31
C THR A 85 -2.35 15.38 11.52
N LEU A 86 -2.65 14.45 12.43
CA LEU A 86 -1.83 14.22 13.62
C LEU A 86 -0.87 13.05 13.40
N SER A 87 -1.38 11.85 13.10
CA SER A 87 -0.56 10.64 13.01
C SER A 87 0.45 10.73 11.85
N LEU A 88 0.00 11.15 10.66
CA LEU A 88 0.89 11.23 9.50
C LEU A 88 1.93 12.35 9.63
N ARG A 89 1.55 13.46 10.29
CA ARG A 89 2.45 14.59 10.56
C ARG A 89 3.51 14.22 11.60
N GLU A 90 3.15 13.53 12.66
CA GLU A 90 4.10 12.99 13.64
C GLU A 90 5.06 12.01 12.97
N ASP A 91 4.54 11.15 12.12
CA ASP A 91 5.31 10.17 11.36
C ASP A 91 6.33 10.83 10.42
N LEU A 92 5.93 11.87 9.70
CA LEU A 92 6.79 12.66 8.81
C LEU A 92 7.92 13.41 9.54
N ASN A 93 7.67 13.79 10.79
CA ASN A 93 8.63 14.50 11.64
C ASN A 93 9.46 13.56 12.51
N SER A 94 9.12 12.28 12.56
CA SER A 94 9.86 11.28 13.32
C SER A 94 11.13 10.87 12.58
N ASP A 95 12.28 11.09 13.23
CA ASP A 95 13.56 10.66 12.67
C ASP A 95 13.73 9.14 12.60
N LYS A 96 12.87 8.40 13.30
CA LYS A 96 12.99 6.95 13.50
C LYS A 96 12.15 6.13 12.52
N LYS A 97 11.15 6.71 11.84
CA LYS A 97 10.35 5.97 10.85
C LYS A 97 11.09 5.93 9.50
N ARG A 98 11.70 4.77 9.21
CA ARG A 98 12.38 4.45 7.94
C ARG A 98 11.45 4.42 6.71
N ILE A 99 10.13 4.49 6.92
CA ILE A 99 9.12 4.39 5.86
C ILE A 99 9.20 5.62 4.92
N PHE A 100 9.70 6.76 5.41
CA PHE A 100 9.94 7.95 4.59
C PHE A 100 11.37 7.98 4.05
N TYR A 101 11.73 7.02 3.18
CA TYR A 101 13.02 7.09 2.47
C TYR A 101 13.14 8.39 1.65
N PHE A 102 12.01 8.92 1.16
CA PHE A 102 11.92 10.19 0.46
C PHE A 102 11.02 11.19 1.21
N ARG A 103 11.52 11.74 2.32
CA ARG A 103 10.77 12.69 3.16
C ARG A 103 10.22 13.90 2.41
N GLU A 104 10.95 14.44 1.44
CA GLU A 104 10.48 15.60 0.67
C GLU A 104 9.25 15.29 -0.17
N HIS A 105 9.24 14.13 -0.84
CA HIS A 105 8.08 13.69 -1.63
C HIS A 105 6.87 13.44 -0.74
N ALA A 106 7.07 12.77 0.40
CA ALA A 106 6.00 12.52 1.35
C ALA A 106 5.45 13.82 1.96
N ARG A 107 6.29 14.82 2.22
CA ARG A 107 5.85 16.17 2.64
C ARG A 107 4.97 16.84 1.60
N LYS A 108 5.33 16.78 0.32
CA LYS A 108 4.51 17.36 -0.77
C LYS A 108 3.11 16.76 -0.80
N ILE A 109 3.02 15.43 -0.74
CA ILE A 109 1.74 14.71 -0.71
C ILE A 109 0.94 15.10 0.53
N PHE A 110 1.58 15.10 1.70
CA PHE A 110 0.94 15.48 2.96
C PHE A 110 0.37 16.89 2.90
N TYR A 111 1.15 17.89 2.49
CA TYR A 111 0.70 19.28 2.43
C TYR A 111 -0.42 19.49 1.40
N HIS A 112 -0.41 18.75 0.28
CA HIS A 112 -1.51 18.79 -0.68
C HIS A 112 -2.84 18.36 -0.04
N TYR A 113 -2.85 17.20 0.61
CA TYR A 113 -4.04 16.68 1.26
C TYR A 113 -4.44 17.50 2.48
N GLU A 114 -3.48 17.97 3.28
CA GLU A 114 -3.73 18.88 4.40
C GLU A 114 -4.43 20.16 3.95
N ASN A 115 -3.93 20.80 2.88
CA ASN A 115 -4.56 22.00 2.33
C ASN A 115 -5.99 21.74 1.85
N LYS A 116 -6.23 20.61 1.16
CA LYS A 116 -7.59 20.23 0.76
C LYS A 116 -8.50 19.97 1.96
N LEU A 117 -7.96 19.36 3.02
CA LEU A 117 -8.69 19.05 4.24
C LEU A 117 -9.09 20.28 5.05
N THR A 118 -8.18 21.22 5.22
CA THR A 118 -8.43 22.48 5.93
C THR A 118 -9.48 23.32 5.21
N ASN A 119 -9.47 23.31 3.88
CA ASN A 119 -10.39 24.09 3.05
C ASN A 119 -11.69 23.34 2.68
N ASN A 120 -11.92 22.13 3.22
CA ASN A 120 -13.07 21.27 2.86
C ASN A 120 -13.26 21.07 1.35
N ILE A 121 -12.16 20.94 0.61
CA ILE A 121 -12.19 20.66 -0.82
C ILE A 121 -12.49 19.18 -1.02
N ALA A 122 -13.43 18.87 -1.92
CA ALA A 122 -13.79 17.50 -2.25
C ALA A 122 -12.61 16.74 -2.90
N LEU A 123 -12.44 15.48 -2.49
CA LEU A 123 -11.43 14.59 -3.04
C LEU A 123 -11.95 13.86 -4.28
N SER A 124 -11.13 13.82 -5.34
CA SER A 124 -11.37 12.95 -6.50
C SER A 124 -11.28 11.46 -6.12
N LYS A 125 -11.79 10.57 -6.98
CA LYS A 125 -11.71 9.12 -6.74
C LYS A 125 -10.26 8.63 -6.70
N GLU A 126 -9.40 9.18 -7.56
CA GLU A 126 -7.97 8.86 -7.56
C GLU A 126 -7.29 9.32 -6.27
N GLU A 127 -7.66 10.49 -5.75
CA GLU A 127 -7.14 11.00 -4.49
C GLU A 127 -7.59 10.19 -3.28
N GLN A 128 -8.86 9.75 -3.25
CA GLN A 128 -9.38 8.84 -2.23
C GLN A 128 -8.61 7.51 -2.27
N TYR A 129 -8.31 7.00 -3.47
CA TYR A 129 -7.50 5.80 -3.64
C TYR A 129 -6.08 5.99 -3.09
N ILE A 130 -5.37 7.06 -3.47
CA ILE A 130 -4.01 7.35 -2.97
C ILE A 130 -4.00 7.52 -1.45
N LEU A 131 -4.99 8.20 -0.87
CA LEU A 131 -5.11 8.31 0.59
C LEU A 131 -5.31 6.95 1.25
N ASN A 132 -6.17 6.10 0.70
CA ASN A 132 -6.33 4.73 1.19
C ASN A 132 -5.03 3.92 1.09
N LEU A 133 -4.23 4.10 0.03
CA LEU A 133 -2.91 3.47 -0.09
C LEU A 133 -1.89 4.00 0.93
N ILE A 134 -2.03 5.23 1.42
CA ILE A 134 -1.17 5.78 2.48
C ILE A 134 -1.60 5.23 3.85
N LEU A 135 -2.90 5.12 4.08
CA LEU A 135 -3.48 4.59 5.32
C LEU A 135 -3.15 3.11 5.52
N ILE A 136 -3.17 2.35 4.41
CA ILE A 136 -2.59 1.02 4.32
C ILE A 136 -1.07 1.22 4.29
N GLU A 137 -0.40 1.14 5.43
CA GLU A 137 1.05 1.31 5.64
C GLU A 137 1.98 0.43 4.76
N GLU A 138 1.49 -0.18 3.68
CA GLU A 138 2.21 -1.05 2.76
C GLU A 138 2.66 -0.41 1.44
N LEU A 139 2.17 0.78 1.07
CA LEU A 139 2.75 1.45 -0.08
C LEU A 139 4.01 2.20 0.33
N ASP A 140 5.15 1.86 -0.28
CA ASP A 140 6.31 2.73 -0.29
C ASP A 140 5.83 4.13 -0.73
N LEU A 141 6.14 5.15 0.07
CA LEU A 141 5.72 6.51 -0.22
C LEU A 141 6.33 7.06 -1.51
N CYS A 142 7.41 6.43 -2.00
CA CYS A 142 7.92 6.64 -3.35
C CYS A 142 6.88 6.22 -4.41
N MET A 143 6.27 5.05 -4.25
CA MET A 143 5.19 4.56 -5.11
C MET A 143 3.95 5.46 -5.00
N ALA A 144 3.61 5.92 -3.79
CA ALA A 144 2.52 6.87 -3.61
C ALA A 144 2.80 8.20 -4.32
N TYR A 145 4.05 8.69 -4.27
CA TYR A 145 4.48 9.89 -4.98
C TYR A 145 4.37 9.75 -6.50
N PHE A 146 4.86 8.65 -7.09
CA PHE A 146 4.75 8.46 -8.53
C PHE A 146 3.29 8.44 -8.99
N ARG A 147 2.41 7.76 -8.25
CA ARG A 147 0.96 7.76 -8.55
C ARG A 147 0.34 9.13 -8.39
N PHE A 148 0.74 9.86 -7.36
CA PHE A 148 0.28 11.23 -7.14
C PHE A 148 0.73 12.17 -8.25
N GLN A 149 2.00 12.08 -8.67
CA GLN A 149 2.55 12.86 -9.77
C GLN A 149 1.85 12.54 -11.10
N GLU A 150 1.58 11.26 -11.39
CA GLU A 150 0.80 10.85 -12.56
C GLU A 150 -0.60 11.49 -12.58
N VAL A 151 -1.26 11.58 -11.43
CA VAL A 151 -2.58 12.23 -11.31
C VAL A 151 -2.45 13.75 -11.52
N PHE A 152 -1.45 14.37 -10.91
CA PHE A 152 -1.23 15.81 -11.01
C PHE A 152 -0.89 16.25 -12.44
N ASP A 153 0.04 15.54 -13.09
CA ASP A 153 0.46 15.84 -14.46
C ASP A 153 -0.71 15.66 -15.44
N LYS A 154 -1.58 14.66 -15.22
CA LYS A 154 -2.82 14.49 -16.00
C LYS A 154 -3.81 15.62 -15.78
N GLN A 155 -4.03 16.06 -14.54
CA GLN A 155 -4.92 17.18 -14.24
C GLN A 155 -4.43 18.46 -14.92
N CYS A 156 -3.12 18.77 -14.81
CA CYS A 156 -2.54 19.92 -15.48
C CYS A 156 -2.66 19.85 -17.01
N ALA A 157 -2.45 18.68 -17.62
CA ALA A 157 -2.60 18.50 -19.06
C ALA A 157 -4.05 18.73 -19.53
N MET A 158 -5.05 18.24 -18.79
CA MET A 158 -6.46 18.47 -19.10
C MET A 158 -6.85 19.94 -18.95
N ASP A 159 -6.31 20.64 -17.94
CA ASP A 159 -6.52 22.09 -17.76
C ASP A 159 -5.88 22.91 -18.91
N THR A 160 -4.80 22.40 -19.52
CA THR A 160 -4.17 23.06 -20.67
C THR A 160 -4.99 22.87 -21.94
N GLU A 161 -5.46 21.65 -22.23
CA GLU A 161 -6.32 21.36 -23.38
C GLU A 161 -7.65 22.13 -23.33
N TYR A 162 -8.24 22.29 -22.14
CA TYR A 162 -9.49 23.04 -21.97
C TYR A 162 -9.28 24.54 -22.26
N ASN A 163 -8.21 25.14 -21.73
CA ASN A 163 -7.86 26.54 -21.99
C ASN A 163 -7.44 26.80 -23.45
N GLU A 164 -6.84 25.83 -24.15
CA GLU A 164 -6.58 25.92 -25.58
C GLU A 164 -7.87 25.83 -26.40
N SER A 165 -8.83 24.99 -25.99
CA SER A 165 -10.12 24.85 -26.66
C SER A 165 -11.07 26.05 -26.48
N GLU A 166 -11.00 26.75 -25.35
CA GLU A 166 -11.75 28.00 -25.14
C GLU A 166 -11.16 29.20 -25.91
N ASN A 167 -9.87 29.17 -26.25
CA ASN A 167 -9.22 30.21 -27.05
C ASN A 167 -9.44 30.06 -28.57
N ILE A 168 -10.16 29.03 -29.04
CA ILE A 168 -10.47 28.81 -30.47
C ILE A 168 -11.82 29.46 -30.88
N VAL A 169 -12.50 30.18 -29.96
CA VAL A 169 -13.68 31.00 -30.30
C VAL A 169 -13.29 32.48 -30.37
N LEU A 170 -12.68 32.87 -31.49
CA LEU A 170 -12.63 34.26 -31.98
C LEU A 170 -12.76 34.28 -33.50
#